data_AF-A0A637WBG5-F1
#
_entry.id   AF-A0A637WBG5-F1
#
_cell.length_a   1.000
_cell.length_b   1.000
_cell.length_c   1.000
_cell.angle_alpha   90.00
_cell.angle_beta   90.00
_cell.angle_gamma   90.00
#
_symmetry.space_group_name_H-M   'P 1'
#
loop_
_entity.id
_entity.type
_entity.pdbx_description
1 polymer ?
#
loop_
_entity_poly.entity_id
_entity_poly.type
_entity_poly.pdbx_seq_one_letter_code
_entity_poly.pdbx_strand_id
1 'polypeptide(L)'
;FSPEAIAIFLGERDVKIKLPDYVDKYMPIGLVERDLKIEVDHLYPFALGGDDSIENFRLICGWANMVKSSQVSMYGRGTKYTKSIRPYQSIDNYYWAIRTLGLKRKCECDGCKNNLENSQLTISSFHGAGKIINPISMKIMCYEHAYENDRFVLRTNFEL
;
A
#
# COMPACT_ATOMS: atom_id res chain seq x y z
N PHE A 1 1.72 11.53 7.26
CA PHE A 1 1.65 12.19 5.94
C PHE A 1 2.75 13.24 5.85
N SER A 2 3.24 13.56 4.64
CA SER A 2 4.26 14.62 4.48
C SER A 2 3.65 16.01 4.72
N PRO A 3 4.46 17.03 5.04
CA PRO A 3 3.97 18.41 5.20
C PRO A 3 3.23 18.91 3.95
N GLU A 4 3.72 18.61 2.75
CA GLU A 4 3.12 19.02 1.48
C GLU A 4 1.74 18.38 1.28
N ALA A 5 1.60 17.10 1.62
CA ALA A 5 0.32 16.39 1.52
C ALA A 5 -0.72 16.95 2.52
N ILE A 6 -0.27 17.36 3.70
CA ILE A 6 -1.12 18.02 4.71
C ILE A 6 -1.56 19.39 4.22
N ALA A 7 -0.63 20.22 3.73
CA ALA A 7 -0.93 21.55 3.21
C ALA A 7 -1.95 21.51 2.07
N ILE A 8 -1.75 20.61 1.10
CA ILE A 8 -2.69 20.40 -0.01
C ILE A 8 -4.07 19.97 0.52
N PHE A 9 -4.12 19.07 1.50
CA PHE A 9 -5.39 18.61 2.10
C PHE A 9 -6.13 19.73 2.84
N LEU A 10 -5.41 20.66 3.46
CA LEU A 10 -5.97 21.84 4.13
C LEU A 10 -6.36 22.97 3.15
N GLY A 11 -6.15 22.78 1.84
CA GLY A 11 -6.56 23.71 0.79
C GLY A 11 -5.50 24.75 0.40
N GLU A 12 -4.24 24.58 0.83
CA GLU A 12 -3.15 25.44 0.37
C GLU A 12 -2.90 25.25 -1.13
N ARG A 13 -2.61 26.37 -1.81
CA ARG A 13 -2.34 26.41 -3.26
C ARG A 13 -0.85 26.46 -3.54
N ASP A 14 -0.45 26.05 -4.74
CA ASP A 14 0.94 26.08 -5.24
C ASP A 14 1.95 25.18 -4.52
N VAL A 15 1.50 24.37 -3.56
CA VAL A 15 2.31 23.31 -2.93
C VAL A 15 2.43 22.11 -3.88
N LYS A 16 3.65 21.60 -4.08
CA LYS A 16 3.93 20.45 -4.94
C LYS A 16 4.52 19.31 -4.14
N ILE A 17 3.97 18.11 -4.31
CA ILE A 17 4.56 16.90 -3.74
C ILE A 17 5.71 16.44 -4.65
N LYS A 18 6.90 16.27 -4.09
CA LYS A 18 8.01 15.65 -4.79
C LYS A 18 7.80 14.14 -4.88
N LEU A 19 7.74 13.61 -6.10
CA LEU A 19 7.69 12.16 -6.34
C LEU A 19 9.05 11.52 -6.02
N PRO A 20 9.07 10.28 -5.51
CA PRO A 20 10.31 9.55 -5.31
C PRO A 20 10.91 9.10 -6.65
N ASP A 21 12.25 9.01 -6.70
CA ASP A 21 12.95 8.47 -7.86
C ASP A 21 12.80 6.95 -7.95
N TYR A 22 12.70 6.28 -6.80
CA TYR A 22 12.54 4.84 -6.68
C TYR A 22 11.30 4.49 -5.87
N VAL A 23 10.62 3.41 -6.27
CA VAL A 23 9.45 2.86 -5.58
C VAL A 23 9.69 1.41 -5.18
N ASP A 24 9.09 0.98 -4.07
CA ASP A 24 9.06 -0.43 -3.70
C ASP A 24 8.14 -1.18 -4.67
N LYS A 25 8.66 -2.16 -5.40
CA LYS A 25 7.87 -2.90 -6.40
C LYS A 25 6.67 -3.66 -5.83
N TYR A 26 6.69 -3.96 -4.53
CA TYR A 26 5.62 -4.68 -3.85
C TYR A 26 4.54 -3.75 -3.27
N MET A 27 4.88 -2.48 -3.07
CA MET A 27 3.98 -1.42 -2.65
C MET A 27 4.39 -0.12 -3.35
N PRO A 28 4.08 0.03 -4.65
CA PRO A 28 4.62 1.12 -5.47
C PRO A 28 3.88 2.43 -5.19
N ILE A 29 4.07 2.96 -3.98
CA ILE A 29 3.51 4.22 -3.53
C ILE A 29 4.34 5.35 -4.15
N GLY A 30 3.69 6.29 -4.81
CA GLY A 30 4.32 7.46 -5.39
C GLY A 30 4.67 7.31 -6.87
N LEU A 31 3.98 6.43 -7.60
CA LEU A 31 4.05 6.37 -9.06
C LEU A 31 3.51 7.66 -9.67
N VAL A 32 2.40 8.15 -9.10
CA VAL A 32 1.73 9.40 -9.45
C VAL A 32 1.52 10.26 -8.21
N GLU A 33 1.33 11.57 -8.39
CA GLU A 33 1.19 12.54 -7.28
C GLU A 33 0.03 12.18 -6.34
N ARG A 34 -1.08 11.66 -6.91
CA ARG A 34 -2.26 11.22 -6.16
C ARG A 34 -1.91 10.20 -5.07
N ASP A 35 -0.95 9.32 -5.31
CA ASP A 35 -0.57 8.25 -4.37
C ASP A 35 -0.16 8.79 -3.00
N LEU A 36 0.44 9.98 -3.01
CA LEU A 36 1.01 10.64 -1.84
C LEU A 36 0.07 11.68 -1.21
N LYS A 37 -1.08 11.94 -1.84
CA LYS A 37 -2.11 12.85 -1.31
C LYS A 37 -2.96 12.16 -0.24
N ILE A 38 -3.51 12.96 0.65
CA ILE A 38 -4.51 12.52 1.64
C ILE A 38 -5.87 12.49 0.95
N GLU A 39 -6.59 11.38 1.07
CA GLU A 39 -7.97 11.20 0.62
C GLU A 39 -8.85 10.78 1.80
N VAL A 40 -10.15 11.10 1.70
CA VAL A 40 -11.17 10.59 2.62
C VAL A 40 -11.74 9.32 2.00
N ASP A 41 -11.64 8.21 2.72
CA ASP A 41 -12.18 6.91 2.32
C ASP A 41 -13.35 6.51 3.21
N HIS A 42 -14.35 5.87 2.61
CA HIS A 42 -15.43 5.20 3.32
C HIS A 42 -14.96 3.81 3.78
N LEU A 43 -15.03 3.53 5.08
CA LEU A 43 -14.78 2.20 5.65
C LEU A 43 -15.69 1.16 5.00
N TYR A 44 -16.97 1.48 4.93
CA TYR A 44 -17.98 0.76 4.17
C TYR A 44 -18.36 1.64 2.96
N PRO A 45 -17.97 1.27 1.72
CA PRO A 45 -18.16 2.08 0.52
C PRO A 45 -19.62 2.45 0.27
N PHE A 46 -19.83 3.69 -0.17
CA PHE A 46 -21.15 4.20 -0.54
C PHE A 46 -21.88 3.29 -1.55
N ALA A 47 -21.16 2.77 -2.55
CA ALA A 47 -21.71 1.87 -3.57
C ALA A 47 -22.28 0.54 -3.01
N LEU A 48 -21.94 0.19 -1.78
CA LEU A 48 -22.43 -1.01 -1.08
C LEU A 48 -23.42 -0.67 0.04
N GLY A 49 -23.87 0.59 0.12
CA GLY A 49 -24.82 1.09 1.12
C GLY A 49 -24.20 1.77 2.32
N GLY A 50 -22.94 2.23 2.21
CA GLY A 50 -22.32 3.07 3.24
C GLY A 50 -22.93 4.45 3.32
N ASP A 51 -23.00 4.98 4.52
CA ASP A 51 -23.48 6.33 4.79
C ASP A 51 -22.33 7.35 4.81
N ASP A 52 -22.70 8.63 4.85
CA ASP A 52 -21.78 9.75 4.97
C ASP A 52 -21.62 10.18 6.44
N SER A 53 -21.63 9.21 7.36
CA SER A 53 -21.34 9.45 8.77
C SER A 53 -19.83 9.64 8.98
N ILE A 54 -19.45 10.50 9.93
CA ILE A 54 -18.03 10.75 10.26
C ILE A 54 -17.35 9.45 10.71
N GLU A 55 -18.09 8.57 11.36
CA GLU A 55 -17.65 7.26 11.83
C GLU A 55 -17.23 6.35 10.69
N ASN A 56 -17.87 6.49 9.51
CA ASN A 56 -17.56 5.75 8.29
C ASN A 56 -16.36 6.33 7.53
N PHE A 57 -15.80 7.48 7.91
CA PHE A 57 -14.69 8.11 7.21
C PHE A 57 -13.32 7.83 7.85
N ARG A 58 -12.30 7.58 7.01
CA ARG A 58 -10.90 7.54 7.42
C ARG A 58 -10.02 8.32 6.45
N LEU A 59 -8.98 8.96 7.00
CA LEU A 59 -7.92 9.53 6.19
C LEU A 59 -6.97 8.43 5.74
N ILE A 60 -6.70 8.38 4.44
CA ILE A 60 -5.83 7.39 3.82
C ILE A 60 -5.01 8.06 2.71
N CYS A 61 -3.89 7.47 2.29
CA CYS A 61 -3.20 7.95 1.10
C CYS A 61 -3.95 7.51 -0.18
N GLY A 62 -3.83 8.29 -1.25
CA GLY A 62 -4.52 7.99 -2.52
C GLY A 62 -4.16 6.63 -3.11
N TRP A 63 -2.93 6.15 -2.90
CA TRP A 63 -2.53 4.80 -3.35
C TRP A 63 -3.34 3.72 -2.66
N ALA A 64 -3.44 3.80 -1.33
CA ALA A 64 -4.16 2.81 -0.56
C ALA A 64 -5.68 2.89 -0.78
N ASN A 65 -6.23 4.09 -1.02
CA ASN A 65 -7.63 4.25 -1.43
C ASN A 65 -7.90 3.58 -2.80
N MET A 66 -7.04 3.83 -3.79
CA MET A 66 -7.14 3.21 -5.12
C MET A 66 -7.08 1.68 -5.04
N VAL A 67 -6.13 1.15 -4.27
CA VAL A 67 -5.93 -0.30 -4.10
C VAL A 67 -7.09 -0.94 -3.34
N LYS A 68 -7.57 -0.33 -2.25
CA LYS A 68 -8.75 -0.78 -1.50
C LYS A 68 -10.01 -0.74 -2.37
N SER A 69 -10.20 0.33 -3.12
CA SER A 69 -11.37 0.54 -3.98
C SER A 69 -12.68 0.30 -3.20
N SER A 70 -13.68 -0.33 -3.82
CA SER A 70 -14.97 -0.65 -3.19
C SER A 70 -14.96 -1.92 -2.32
N GLN A 71 -13.79 -2.41 -1.90
CA GLN A 71 -13.70 -3.70 -1.20
C GLN A 71 -13.93 -3.55 0.31
N VAL A 72 -15.00 -4.16 0.80
CA VAL A 72 -15.35 -4.21 2.25
C VAL A 72 -14.76 -5.45 2.92
N SER A 73 -14.88 -6.60 2.26
CA SER A 73 -14.57 -7.88 2.86
C SER A 73 -13.18 -8.35 2.50
N MET A 74 -12.59 -9.11 3.41
CA MET A 74 -11.28 -9.74 3.28
C MET A 74 -11.10 -10.70 2.09
N TYR A 75 -12.16 -11.02 1.37
CA TYR A 75 -12.19 -11.97 0.25
C TYR A 75 -12.72 -11.37 -1.05
N GLY A 76 -12.94 -10.04 -1.09
CA GLY A 76 -13.60 -9.40 -2.22
C GLY A 76 -12.82 -9.42 -3.53
N ARG A 77 -11.49 -9.62 -3.47
CA ARG A 77 -10.64 -9.86 -4.65
C ARG A 77 -10.09 -11.28 -4.64
N GLY A 78 -10.20 -11.95 -5.80
CA GLY A 78 -9.59 -13.26 -6.02
C GLY A 78 -8.07 -13.19 -6.06
N THR A 79 -7.42 -14.35 -5.98
CA THR A 79 -5.95 -14.49 -6.05
C THR A 79 -5.45 -14.68 -7.48
N LYS A 80 -6.13 -14.09 -8.48
CA LYS A 80 -5.84 -14.36 -9.89
C LYS A 80 -4.41 -13.97 -10.23
N TYR A 81 -3.58 -14.98 -10.45
CA TYR A 81 -2.25 -14.81 -11.00
C TYR A 81 -2.35 -14.28 -12.42
N THR A 82 -2.01 -13.01 -12.62
CA THR A 82 -1.96 -12.38 -13.94
C THR A 82 -0.62 -12.73 -14.57
N LYS A 83 -0.61 -13.64 -15.57
CA LYS A 83 0.60 -14.04 -16.30
C LYS A 83 1.24 -12.91 -17.13
N SER A 84 0.49 -11.85 -17.43
CA SER A 84 0.88 -10.76 -18.34
C SER A 84 1.58 -9.59 -17.65
N ILE A 85 1.52 -9.52 -16.32
CA ILE A 85 2.17 -8.50 -15.50
C ILE A 85 3.24 -9.23 -14.69
N ARG A 86 4.39 -8.60 -14.38
CA ARG A 86 5.38 -9.25 -13.49
C ARG A 86 4.59 -9.72 -12.24
N PRO A 87 4.82 -10.93 -11.72
CA PRO A 87 3.87 -11.60 -10.82
C PRO A 87 3.59 -10.88 -9.49
N TYR A 88 4.28 -9.77 -9.21
CA TYR A 88 4.15 -8.87 -8.07
C TYR A 88 3.48 -7.52 -8.41
N GLN A 89 3.15 -7.27 -9.68
CA GLN A 89 2.63 -5.99 -10.19
C GLN A 89 1.12 -5.99 -10.48
N SER A 90 0.32 -6.84 -9.82
CA SER A 90 -1.13 -6.80 -9.98
C SER A 90 -1.79 -5.99 -8.86
N ILE A 91 -2.85 -5.26 -9.21
CA ILE A 91 -3.70 -4.55 -8.24
C ILE A 91 -4.26 -5.50 -7.17
N ASP A 92 -4.49 -6.77 -7.52
CA ASP A 92 -4.94 -7.79 -6.57
C ASP A 92 -3.84 -8.11 -5.55
N ASN A 93 -2.58 -8.21 -5.97
CA ASN A 93 -1.47 -8.41 -5.04
C ASN A 93 -1.29 -7.24 -4.09
N TYR A 94 -1.42 -6.00 -4.58
CA TYR A 94 -1.36 -4.81 -3.74
C TYR A 94 -2.50 -4.77 -2.73
N TYR A 95 -3.70 -5.22 -3.14
CA TYR A 95 -4.82 -5.35 -2.22
C TYR A 95 -4.50 -6.32 -1.08
N TRP A 96 -3.94 -7.49 -1.40
CA TRP A 96 -3.51 -8.46 -0.39
C TRP A 96 -2.38 -7.91 0.50
N ALA A 97 -1.49 -7.08 -0.05
CA ALA A 97 -0.44 -6.39 0.70
C ALA A 97 -1.04 -5.47 1.79
N ILE A 98 -1.92 -4.54 1.38
CA ILE A 98 -2.59 -3.61 2.31
C ILE A 98 -3.43 -4.38 3.32
N ARG A 99 -4.17 -5.40 2.89
CA ARG A 99 -4.99 -6.23 3.79
C ARG A 99 -4.14 -6.87 4.88
N THR A 100 -3.04 -7.53 4.50
CA THR A 100 -2.17 -8.23 5.44
C THR A 100 -1.50 -7.24 6.39
N LEU A 101 -1.08 -6.09 5.88
CA LEU A 101 -0.51 -4.99 6.66
C LEU A 101 -1.51 -4.43 7.68
N GLY A 102 -2.76 -4.20 7.28
CA GLY A 102 -3.84 -3.74 8.16
C GLY A 102 -4.22 -4.75 9.24
N LEU A 103 -4.08 -6.05 8.97
CA LEU A 103 -4.35 -7.14 9.91
C LEU A 103 -3.23 -7.35 10.93
N LYS A 104 -1.98 -7.39 10.46
CA LYS A 104 -0.83 -7.72 11.30
C LYS A 104 -0.29 -6.50 12.04
N ARG A 105 -0.30 -5.33 11.40
CA ARG A 105 0.10 -4.02 11.93
C ARG A 105 1.53 -3.92 12.51
N LYS A 106 2.35 -4.97 12.39
CA LYS A 106 3.72 -5.03 12.93
C LYS A 106 4.64 -5.88 12.05
N CYS A 107 5.94 -5.62 12.13
CA CYS A 107 6.96 -6.45 11.53
C CYS A 107 6.92 -7.87 12.14
N GLU A 108 7.03 -8.89 11.28
CA GLU A 108 7.03 -10.31 11.65
C GLU A 108 8.45 -10.89 11.74
N CYS A 109 9.47 -10.04 11.85
CA CYS A 109 10.83 -10.46 12.20
C CYS A 109 10.89 -10.68 13.71
N ASP A 110 11.54 -11.76 14.14
CA ASP A 110 11.63 -12.09 15.56
C ASP A 110 12.34 -10.97 16.34
N GLY A 111 11.80 -10.65 17.52
CA GLY A 111 12.30 -9.56 18.37
C GLY A 111 12.08 -8.12 17.86
N CYS A 112 11.57 -7.91 16.64
CA CYS A 112 11.39 -6.57 16.08
C CYS A 112 10.19 -5.83 16.68
N LYS A 113 10.36 -4.55 17.05
CA LYS A 113 9.31 -3.69 17.65
C LYS A 113 8.66 -2.74 16.64
N ASN A 114 9.08 -2.80 15.38
CA ASN A 114 8.58 -1.94 14.31
C ASN A 114 7.12 -2.28 13.97
N ASN A 115 6.29 -1.26 13.89
CA ASN A 115 4.86 -1.32 13.67
C ASN A 115 4.38 -0.09 12.88
N LEU A 116 3.09 -0.04 12.55
CA LEU A 116 2.52 1.04 11.74
C LEU A 116 2.64 2.45 12.36
N GLU A 117 2.80 2.55 13.68
CA GLU A 117 2.90 3.84 14.38
C GLU A 117 4.32 4.41 14.34
N ASN A 118 5.35 3.56 14.22
CA ASN A 118 6.75 3.96 14.41
C ASN A 118 7.67 3.67 13.21
N SER A 119 7.18 2.99 12.18
CA SER A 119 8.00 2.59 11.05
C SER A 119 7.17 2.39 9.79
N GLN A 120 7.79 2.57 8.63
CA GLN A 120 7.19 2.15 7.39
C GLN A 120 7.32 0.63 7.27
N LEU A 121 6.18 -0.04 7.13
CA LEU A 121 6.09 -1.47 6.88
C LEU A 121 5.89 -1.74 5.40
N THR A 122 6.28 -2.94 5.00
CA THR A 122 6.16 -3.47 3.65
C THR A 122 6.02 -4.98 3.68
N ILE A 123 6.08 -5.65 2.53
CA ILE A 123 5.89 -7.10 2.41
C ILE A 123 7.14 -7.81 1.87
N SER A 124 7.33 -9.05 2.29
CA SER A 124 8.33 -10.00 1.77
C SER A 124 7.73 -11.40 1.65
N SER A 125 8.45 -12.33 1.04
CA SER A 125 8.07 -13.76 1.03
C SER A 125 8.56 -14.46 2.30
N PHE A 126 7.71 -15.26 2.93
CA PHE A 126 8.10 -16.20 3.99
C PHE A 126 9.17 -17.19 3.51
N HIS A 127 9.22 -17.49 2.22
CA HIS A 127 10.19 -18.42 1.63
C HIS A 127 11.55 -17.80 1.30
N GLY A 128 11.76 -16.52 1.62
CA GLY A 128 13.01 -15.79 1.40
C GLY A 128 13.03 -14.92 0.15
N ALA A 129 14.16 -14.23 -0.06
CA ALA A 129 14.33 -13.25 -1.12
C ALA A 129 14.14 -13.87 -2.53
N GLY A 130 13.52 -13.10 -3.44
CA GLY A 130 13.27 -13.51 -4.82
C GLY A 130 12.20 -14.58 -5.02
N LYS A 131 11.55 -15.05 -3.94
CA LYS A 131 10.41 -15.98 -4.03
C LYS A 131 9.11 -15.24 -4.27
N ILE A 132 8.18 -15.92 -4.94
CA ILE A 132 6.85 -15.37 -5.24
C ILE A 132 6.16 -14.96 -3.94
N ILE A 133 5.65 -13.73 -3.91
CA ILE A 133 4.78 -13.22 -2.86
C ILE A 133 3.34 -13.36 -3.34
N ASN A 134 2.59 -14.20 -2.66
CA ASN A 134 1.15 -14.37 -2.82
C ASN A 134 0.51 -14.31 -1.43
N PRO A 135 -0.82 -14.30 -1.29
CA PRO A 135 -1.47 -14.14 0.01
C PRO A 135 -1.10 -15.18 1.07
N ILE A 136 -0.64 -16.37 0.66
CA ILE A 136 -0.22 -17.46 1.54
C ILE A 136 1.26 -17.28 1.95
N SER A 137 2.12 -16.83 1.04
CA SER A 137 3.54 -16.64 1.29
C SER A 137 3.92 -15.24 1.78
N MET A 138 2.96 -14.32 1.89
CA MET A 138 3.19 -12.93 2.26
C MET A 138 3.50 -12.77 3.75
N LYS A 139 4.54 -11.98 4.03
CA LYS A 139 5.01 -11.66 5.38
C LYS A 139 5.20 -10.15 5.53
N ILE A 140 4.73 -9.56 6.62
CA ILE A 140 4.91 -8.13 6.91
C ILE A 140 6.28 -7.89 7.53
N MET A 141 7.04 -6.97 6.98
CA MET A 141 8.41 -6.64 7.40
C MET A 141 8.60 -5.12 7.43
N CYS A 142 9.43 -4.60 8.33
CA CYS A 142 9.97 -3.24 8.17
C CYS A 142 11.09 -3.24 7.12
N TYR A 143 11.41 -2.08 6.55
CA TYR A 143 12.44 -1.99 5.50
C TYR A 143 13.83 -2.46 5.94
N GLU A 144 14.17 -2.36 7.23
CA GLU A 144 15.42 -2.90 7.79
C GLU A 144 15.54 -4.43 7.64
N HIS A 145 14.42 -5.14 7.68
CA HIS A 145 14.36 -6.61 7.59
C HIS A 145 13.81 -7.12 6.25
N ALA A 146 13.39 -6.22 5.36
CA ALA A 146 12.76 -6.56 4.09
C ALA A 146 13.76 -6.59 2.91
N TYR A 147 14.94 -7.19 3.14
CA TYR A 147 16.06 -7.16 2.21
C TYR A 147 15.79 -7.96 0.93
N GLU A 148 15.93 -7.29 -0.22
CA GLU A 148 15.93 -7.89 -1.55
C GLU A 148 16.69 -6.97 -2.53
N ASN A 149 17.66 -7.53 -3.29
CA ASN A 149 18.59 -6.77 -4.13
C ASN A 149 17.93 -5.86 -5.20
N ASP A 150 16.70 -6.19 -5.61
CA ASP A 150 15.95 -5.45 -6.64
C ASP A 150 14.58 -5.00 -6.14
N ARG A 151 14.48 -4.64 -4.85
CA ARG A 151 13.20 -4.19 -4.26
C ARG A 151 12.76 -2.83 -4.81
N PHE A 152 13.70 -1.88 -4.78
CA PHE A 152 13.47 -0.52 -5.20
C PHE A 152 13.82 -0.38 -6.67
N VAL A 153 12.84 0.05 -7.45
CA VAL A 153 12.95 0.19 -8.90
C VAL A 153 12.69 1.64 -9.29
N LEU A 154 13.36 2.11 -10.34
CA LEU A 154 13.14 3.45 -10.86
C LEU A 154 11.66 3.63 -11.17
N ARG A 155 11.06 4.70 -10.63
CA ARG A 155 9.63 5.01 -10.80
C ARG A 155 9.24 5.08 -12.28
N THR A 156 10.10 5.66 -13.11
CA THR A 156 9.88 5.79 -14.56
C THR A 156 9.91 4.46 -15.32
N ASN A 157 10.49 3.42 -14.74
CA ASN A 157 10.56 2.08 -15.32
C ASN A 157 9.43 1.17 -14.80
N PHE A 158 8.53 1.71 -13.97
CA PHE A 158 7.43 0.96 -13.39
C PHE A 158 6.22 1.00 -14.31
N GLU A 159 6.01 -0.09 -15.04
CA GLU A 159 4.77 -0.32 -15.81
C GLU A 159 3.75 -1.02 -14.91
N LEU A 160 2.51 -0.52 -14.90
CA LEU A 160 1.35 -1.10 -14.19
C LEU A 160 0.60 -2.10 -15.07
#